data_AF-A0AAV5QD28-F1
#
_entry.id   AF-A0AAV5QD28-F1
#
_cell.length_a   1.000
_cell.length_b   1.000
_cell.length_c   1.000
_cell.angle_alpha   90.00
_cell.angle_beta   90.00
_cell.angle_gamma   90.00
#
_symmetry.space_group_name_H-M   'P 1'
#
loop_
_entity.id
_entity.type
_entity.pdbx_description
1 polymer ?
#
loop_
_entity_poly.entity_id
_entity_poly.type
_entity_poly.pdbx_seq_one_letter_code
_entity_poly.pdbx_strand_id
1 'polypeptide(L)'
;MSVIMLKNDSDMQSAGNSNTGSSETMQMAVKIHRDDARMLYRLKDTLGVGNMKKRKPNLLTYRISGFLDLEYILNKLNGLIMLKGKNFKLACLDYGMEFKEPNYVMSKNSAYLAGLMDTDGSCMYNESRRRMELSLEFNDNEYTSKLDLSEVMPGYTVW
;
A
#
# COMPACT_ATOMS: atom_id res chain seq x y z
N MET A 1 0.95 -0.58 9.92
CA MET A 1 -0.32 0.06 9.50
C MET A 1 -0.56 -0.27 8.03
N SER A 2 -1.76 -0.03 7.50
CA SER A 2 -2.23 -0.14 6.10
C SER A 2 -1.37 -0.85 5.05
N VAL A 3 -1.54 -2.17 4.91
CA VAL A 3 -1.15 -2.90 3.69
C VAL A 3 -2.18 -2.60 2.60
N ILE A 4 -1.77 -1.96 1.49
CA ILE A 4 -2.45 -2.14 0.19
C ILE A 4 -2.25 -3.61 -0.17
N MET A 5 -3.23 -4.43 0.20
CA MET A 5 -3.28 -5.83 -0.19
C MET A 5 -3.90 -5.87 -1.58
N LEU A 6 -3.06 -5.93 -2.60
CA LEU A 6 -3.42 -6.61 -3.84
C LEU A 6 -3.18 -8.09 -3.57
N LYS A 7 -4.25 -8.78 -3.18
CA LYS A 7 -4.19 -10.20 -2.84
C LYS A 7 -4.79 -11.01 -3.99
N ASN A 8 -3.97 -11.93 -4.48
CA ASN A 8 -4.41 -13.26 -4.89
C ASN A 8 -4.31 -14.10 -3.60
N ASP A 9 -5.36 -14.84 -3.24
CA ASP A 9 -5.58 -15.38 -1.88
C ASP A 9 -4.62 -16.53 -1.47
N SER A 10 -3.56 -16.77 -2.26
CA SER A 10 -2.54 -17.80 -2.04
C SER A 10 -1.45 -17.46 -0.99
N ASP A 11 -1.28 -16.20 -0.59
CA ASP A 11 -0.31 -15.81 0.47
C ASP A 11 -0.84 -16.05 1.91
N MET A 12 -1.76 -17.00 2.09
CA MET A 12 -2.29 -17.39 3.39
C MET A 12 -2.23 -18.90 3.57
N GLN A 13 -1.04 -19.47 3.63
CA GLN A 13 -0.86 -20.84 4.12
C GLN A 13 0.06 -20.90 5.35
N SER A 14 -0.58 -20.92 6.51
CA SER A 14 -0.15 -21.79 7.61
C SER A 14 -1.39 -22.30 8.37
N ALA A 15 -2.13 -23.21 7.73
CA ALA A 15 -2.83 -24.32 8.39
C ALA A 15 -3.72 -25.03 7.36
N GLY A 16 -3.29 -26.24 6.98
CA GLY A 16 -4.07 -27.38 6.51
C GLY A 16 -5.45 -27.19 5.87
N ASN A 17 -5.53 -27.68 4.62
CA ASN A 17 -6.47 -28.69 4.13
C ASN A 17 -7.37 -28.29 2.92
N SER A 18 -7.10 -28.99 1.83
CA SER A 18 -7.89 -29.40 0.65
C SER A 18 -9.03 -28.55 0.04
N ASN A 19 -8.93 -28.47 -1.29
CA ASN A 19 -9.99 -28.50 -2.32
C ASN A 19 -11.04 -27.38 -2.33
N THR A 20 -10.87 -26.46 -3.27
CA THR A 20 -11.87 -26.07 -4.29
C THR A 20 -11.21 -25.05 -5.21
N GLY A 21 -11.40 -25.18 -6.53
CA GLY A 21 -10.95 -24.15 -7.49
C GLY A 21 -11.76 -22.88 -7.29
N SER A 22 -11.39 -22.06 -6.29
CA SER A 22 -11.93 -20.73 -6.13
C SER A 22 -11.31 -19.86 -7.22
N SER A 23 -12.11 -19.42 -8.19
CA SER A 23 -11.71 -18.32 -9.07
C SER A 23 -11.40 -17.12 -8.17
N GLU A 24 -10.11 -16.89 -7.93
CA GLU A 24 -9.65 -15.82 -7.06
C GLU A 24 -10.08 -14.50 -7.68
N THR A 25 -10.92 -13.75 -6.98
CA THR A 25 -11.38 -12.45 -7.46
C THR A 25 -10.37 -11.40 -7.03
N MET A 26 -9.72 -10.80 -8.01
CA MET A 26 -8.80 -9.69 -7.78
C MET A 26 -9.49 -8.61 -6.96
N GLN A 27 -8.82 -8.14 -5.92
CA GLN A 27 -9.34 -7.10 -5.04
C GLN A 27 -8.21 -6.23 -4.52
N MET A 28 -8.56 -4.98 -4.28
CA MET A 28 -7.71 -4.03 -3.57
C MET A 28 -8.36 -3.71 -2.24
N ALA A 29 -7.58 -3.85 -1.16
CA ALA A 29 -8.07 -3.60 0.17
C ALA A 29 -7.06 -2.85 1.04
N VAL A 30 -7.57 -1.94 1.84
CA VAL A 30 -6.84 -1.25 2.91
C VAL A 30 -7.46 -1.64 4.24
N LYS A 31 -6.64 -2.08 5.19
CA LYS A 31 -7.06 -2.55 6.50
C LYS A 31 -6.39 -1.72 7.57
N ILE A 32 -7.18 -1.13 8.46
CA ILE A 32 -6.67 -0.30 9.57
C ILE A 32 -7.40 -0.55 10.88
N HIS A 33 -6.80 -0.09 11.97
CA HIS A 33 -7.44 -0.08 13.27
C HIS A 33 -8.68 0.83 13.24
N ARG A 34 -9.68 0.51 14.06
CA ARG A 34 -10.92 1.27 14.10
C ARG A 34 -10.73 2.75 14.49
N ASP A 35 -9.68 3.05 15.25
CA ASP A 35 -9.44 4.40 15.76
C ASP A 35 -9.04 5.35 14.63
N ASP A 36 -8.44 4.80 13.56
CA ASP A 36 -8.05 5.52 12.35
C ASP A 36 -9.15 5.51 11.28
N ALA A 37 -10.36 5.03 11.59
CA ALA A 37 -11.43 4.79 10.61
C ALA A 37 -11.75 6.00 9.72
N ARG A 38 -11.56 7.22 10.24
CA ARG A 38 -11.75 8.48 9.48
C ARG A 38 -10.93 8.50 8.18
N MET A 39 -9.74 7.90 8.17
CA MET A 39 -8.91 7.82 6.97
C MET A 39 -9.57 6.99 5.86
N LEU A 40 -10.16 5.84 6.20
CA LEU A 40 -10.86 5.01 5.20
C LEU A 40 -12.12 5.68 4.67
N TYR A 41 -12.86 6.42 5.50
CA TYR A 41 -14.00 7.20 5.02
C TYR A 41 -13.56 8.27 4.03
N ARG A 42 -12.51 9.05 4.35
CA ARG A 42 -11.94 10.03 3.42
C ARG A 42 -11.46 9.38 2.12
N LEU A 43 -10.79 8.23 2.21
CA LEU A 43 -10.33 7.48 1.04
C LEU A 43 -11.53 7.06 0.16
N LYS A 44 -12.57 6.49 0.77
CA LYS A 44 -13.79 6.10 0.05
C LYS A 44 -14.46 7.30 -0.61
N ASP A 45 -14.62 8.41 0.11
CA ASP A 45 -15.28 9.60 -0.41
C ASP A 45 -14.47 10.24 -1.55
N THR A 46 -13.14 10.19 -1.47
CA THR A 46 -12.23 10.69 -2.51
C THR A 46 -12.27 9.82 -3.77
N LEU A 47 -12.29 8.50 -3.60
CA LEU A 47 -12.27 7.55 -4.72
C LEU A 47 -13.66 7.34 -5.34
N GLY A 48 -14.73 7.58 -4.59
CA GLY A 48 -16.12 7.43 -5.03
C GLY A 48 -16.58 5.98 -5.25
N VAL A 49 -15.72 4.99 -5.00
CA VAL A 49 -15.96 3.56 -5.23
C VAL A 49 -15.66 2.71 -4.00
N GLY A 50 -15.99 1.43 -4.06
CA GLY A 50 -15.64 0.47 -3.02
C GLY A 50 -16.54 0.51 -1.78
N ASN A 51 -16.28 -0.43 -0.88
CA ASN A 51 -17.14 -0.74 0.25
C ASN A 51 -16.37 -0.87 1.56
N MET A 52 -16.99 -0.41 2.64
CA MET A 52 -16.50 -0.55 4.01
C MET A 52 -17.04 -1.85 4.61
N LYS A 53 -16.16 -2.68 5.18
CA LYS A 53 -16.54 -3.90 5.91
C LYS A 53 -15.85 -3.94 7.26
N LYS A 54 -16.64 -4.14 8.31
CA LYS A 54 -16.14 -4.49 9.65
C LYS A 54 -15.96 -6.02 9.69
N ARG A 55 -14.72 -6.48 9.91
CA ARG A 55 -14.42 -7.92 9.97
C ARG A 55 -14.14 -8.39 11.39
N LYS A 56 -13.45 -7.57 12.19
CA LYS A 56 -13.15 -7.83 13.61
C LYS A 56 -13.53 -6.58 14.42
N PRO A 57 -13.68 -6.67 15.75
CA PRO A 57 -14.09 -5.54 16.58
C PRO A 57 -13.26 -4.26 16.36
N ASN A 58 -11.95 -4.44 16.18
CA ASN A 58 -10.95 -3.38 16.11
C ASN A 58 -10.34 -3.20 14.71
N LEU A 59 -10.85 -3.91 13.69
CA LEU A 59 -10.29 -3.86 12.34
C LEU A 59 -11.38 -3.48 11.34
N LEU A 60 -11.13 -2.38 10.65
CA LEU A 60 -11.95 -1.89 9.56
C LEU A 60 -11.24 -2.16 8.22
N THR A 61 -11.99 -2.58 7.22
CA THR A 61 -11.47 -2.87 5.88
C THR A 61 -12.24 -2.07 4.84
N TYR A 62 -11.53 -1.26 4.06
CA TYR A 62 -12.03 -0.71 2.81
C TYR A 62 -11.63 -1.66 1.67
N ARG A 63 -12.57 -1.99 0.77
CA ARG A 63 -12.36 -2.95 -0.31
C ARG A 63 -12.99 -2.49 -1.62
N ILE A 64 -12.25 -2.67 -2.70
CA ILE A 64 -12.70 -2.51 -4.08
C ILE A 64 -12.55 -3.88 -4.77
N SER A 65 -13.62 -4.37 -5.38
CA SER A 65 -13.65 -5.69 -6.02
C SER A 65 -14.51 -5.75 -7.28
N GLY A 66 -15.21 -4.68 -7.64
CA GLY A 66 -15.94 -4.62 -8.91
C GLY A 66 -14.96 -4.46 -10.06
N PHE A 67 -15.20 -5.16 -11.17
CA PHE A 67 -14.31 -5.10 -12.34
C PHE A 67 -14.11 -3.65 -12.83
N LEU A 68 -15.21 -2.92 -13.08
CA LEU A 68 -15.16 -1.53 -13.54
C LEU A 68 -14.49 -0.59 -12.51
N ASP A 69 -14.77 -0.79 -11.22
CA ASP A 69 -14.15 0.01 -10.16
C ASP A 69 -12.63 -0.23 -10.09
N LEU A 70 -12.20 -1.49 -10.23
CA LEU A 70 -10.78 -1.84 -10.22
C LEU A 70 -10.07 -1.32 -11.46
N GLU A 71 -10.66 -1.49 -12.64
CA GLU A 71 -10.14 -0.92 -13.88
C GLU A 71 -9.96 0.60 -13.78
N TYR A 72 -10.97 1.30 -13.22
CA TYR A 72 -10.90 2.74 -12.95
C TYR A 72 -9.71 3.10 -12.04
N ILE A 73 -9.55 2.40 -10.92
CA ILE A 73 -8.48 2.72 -9.96
C ILE A 73 -7.10 2.33 -10.50
N LEU A 74 -6.97 1.18 -11.17
CA LEU A 74 -5.72 0.75 -11.77
C LEU A 74 -5.24 1.78 -12.79
N ASN A 75 -6.12 2.29 -13.65
CA ASN A 75 -5.79 3.37 -14.58
C ASN A 75 -5.31 4.65 -13.87
N LYS A 76 -5.90 5.01 -12.72
CA LYS A 76 -5.50 6.19 -11.94
C LYS A 76 -4.16 6.02 -11.21
N LEU A 77 -3.84 4.80 -10.78
CA LEU A 77 -2.65 4.49 -9.99
C LEU A 77 -1.45 4.05 -10.84
N ASN A 78 -1.65 3.68 -12.11
CA ASN A 78 -0.58 3.19 -12.98
C ASN A 78 0.49 4.28 -13.20
N GLY A 79 1.76 3.93 -12.95
CA GLY A 79 2.87 4.89 -12.93
C GLY A 79 3.05 5.66 -11.61
N LEU A 80 2.21 5.43 -10.59
CA LEU A 80 2.33 6.06 -9.27
C LEU A 80 2.76 5.07 -8.16
N ILE A 81 2.54 3.76 -8.34
CA ILE A 81 2.80 2.74 -7.31
C ILE A 81 4.25 2.28 -7.34
N MET A 82 5.05 2.72 -6.35
CA MET A 82 6.49 2.41 -6.29
C MET A 82 6.80 1.10 -5.58
N LEU A 83 6.27 0.89 -4.37
CA LEU A 83 6.68 -0.21 -3.49
C LEU A 83 5.91 -1.51 -3.67
N LYS A 84 4.67 -1.44 -4.20
CA LYS A 84 3.81 -2.61 -4.43
C LYS A 84 3.77 -3.00 -5.91
N GLY A 85 4.83 -2.69 -6.65
CA GLY A 85 4.90 -2.85 -8.10
C GLY A 85 4.67 -4.29 -8.57
N LYS A 86 5.12 -5.32 -7.82
CA LYS A 86 4.93 -6.73 -8.22
C LYS A 86 3.45 -7.09 -8.41
N ASN A 87 2.65 -6.89 -7.37
CA ASN A 87 1.23 -7.26 -7.40
C ASN A 87 0.43 -6.29 -8.28
N PHE A 88 0.86 -5.03 -8.37
CA PHE A 88 0.23 -4.05 -9.25
C PHE A 88 0.46 -4.39 -10.74
N LYS A 89 1.66 -4.86 -11.10
CA LYS A 89 1.98 -5.31 -12.46
C LYS A 89 1.14 -6.53 -12.87
N LEU A 90 0.93 -7.47 -11.95
CA LEU A 90 0.00 -8.59 -12.18
C LEU A 90 -1.43 -8.10 -12.39
N ALA A 91 -1.88 -7.13 -11.59
CA ALA A 91 -3.18 -6.49 -11.76
C ALA A 91 -3.34 -5.85 -13.15
N CYS A 92 -2.32 -5.13 -13.62
CA CYS A 92 -2.33 -4.54 -14.96
C CYS A 92 -2.47 -5.62 -16.04
N LEU A 93 -1.73 -6.73 -15.91
CA LEU A 93 -1.79 -7.84 -16.86
C LEU A 93 -3.19 -8.48 -16.92
N ASP A 94 -3.81 -8.75 -15.77
CA ASP A 94 -5.14 -9.37 -15.69
C ASP A 94 -6.23 -8.51 -16.34
N TYR A 95 -6.04 -7.19 -16.35
CA TYR A 95 -6.94 -6.21 -16.96
C TYR A 95 -6.50 -5.77 -18.37
N GLY A 96 -5.48 -6.42 -18.95
CA GLY A 96 -5.00 -6.11 -20.30
C GLY A 96 -4.35 -4.73 -20.45
N MET A 97 -3.85 -4.14 -19.36
CA MET A 97 -3.20 -2.83 -19.34
C MET A 97 -1.67 -2.96 -19.36
N GLU A 98 -1.02 -2.07 -20.09
CA GLU A 98 0.44 -1.90 -20.02
C GLU A 98 0.84 -1.26 -18.67
N PHE A 99 1.70 -1.94 -17.92
CA PHE A 99 2.23 -1.42 -16.66
C PHE A 99 3.27 -0.32 -16.92
N LYS A 100 3.08 0.83 -16.28
CA LYS A 100 3.99 1.98 -16.35
C LYS A 100 4.87 1.99 -15.11
N GLU A 101 6.18 1.89 -15.31
CA GLU A 101 7.16 2.02 -14.22
C GLU A 101 7.06 3.45 -13.64
N PRO A 102 6.97 3.60 -12.31
CA PRO A 102 6.94 4.90 -11.67
C PRO A 102 8.32 5.55 -11.65
N ASN A 103 8.37 6.86 -11.44
CA ASN A 103 9.63 7.54 -11.10
C ASN A 103 9.96 7.29 -9.63
N TYR A 104 11.08 6.63 -9.36
CA TYR A 104 11.51 6.30 -7.99
C TYR A 104 12.22 7.44 -7.25
N VAL A 105 12.53 8.55 -7.94
CA VAL A 105 13.06 9.76 -7.31
C VAL A 105 11.91 10.54 -6.66
N MET A 106 11.94 10.64 -5.34
CA MET A 106 10.92 11.36 -4.58
C MET A 106 11.12 12.86 -4.66
N SER A 107 10.14 13.58 -5.21
CA SER A 107 10.17 15.04 -5.22
C SER A 107 9.86 15.64 -3.84
N LYS A 108 10.33 16.87 -3.60
CA LYS A 108 10.15 17.62 -2.33
C LYS A 108 8.70 17.72 -1.83
N ASN A 109 7.73 17.73 -2.75
CA ASN A 109 6.29 17.79 -2.43
C ASN A 109 5.58 16.48 -2.81
N SER A 110 6.26 15.34 -2.68
CA SER A 110 5.73 14.04 -3.04
C SER A 110 4.57 13.64 -2.12
N ALA A 111 3.36 13.59 -2.69
CA ALA A 111 2.20 13.02 -2.01
C ALA A 111 2.41 11.53 -1.67
N TYR A 112 3.22 10.83 -2.47
CA TYR A 112 3.59 9.44 -2.19
C TYR A 112 4.42 9.33 -0.91
N LEU A 113 5.41 10.22 -0.72
CA LEU A 113 6.21 10.25 0.50
C LEU A 113 5.36 10.54 1.73
N ALA A 114 4.42 11.48 1.64
CA ALA A 114 3.49 11.76 2.74
C ALA A 114 2.65 10.53 3.09
N GLY A 115 2.14 9.81 2.09
CA GLY A 115 1.44 8.54 2.30
C GLY A 115 2.33 7.47 2.94
N LEU A 116 3.60 7.39 2.54
CA LEU A 116 4.56 6.44 3.08
C LEU A 116 4.89 6.71 4.55
N MET A 117 5.05 7.98 4.91
CA MET A 117 5.24 8.41 6.30
C MET A 117 4.04 8.06 7.18
N ASP A 118 2.82 8.20 6.65
CA ASP A 118 1.59 7.90 7.38
C ASP A 118 1.38 6.39 7.62
N THR A 119 1.90 5.54 6.72
CA THR A 119 1.72 4.07 6.83
C THR A 119 2.84 3.34 7.56
N ASP A 120 4.08 3.70 7.26
CA ASP A 120 5.29 2.98 7.68
C ASP A 120 6.31 3.89 8.37
N GLY A 121 5.99 5.18 8.54
CA GLY A 121 6.81 6.12 9.29
C GLY A 121 6.68 5.95 10.79
N SER A 122 7.79 6.18 11.49
CA SER A 122 7.84 6.28 12.94
C SER A 122 8.54 7.55 13.36
N CYS A 123 8.07 8.13 14.48
CA CYS A 123 8.67 9.28 15.12
C CYS A 123 8.91 8.94 16.59
N MET A 124 10.17 8.88 16.99
CA MET A 124 10.57 8.46 18.33
C MET A 124 11.52 9.48 18.95
N TYR A 125 11.36 9.74 20.25
CA TYR A 125 12.35 10.48 21.01
C TYR A 125 13.35 9.49 21.62
N ASN A 126 14.60 9.56 21.19
CA ASN A 126 15.69 8.78 21.76
C ASN A 126 16.27 9.50 22.96
N GLU A 127 15.88 9.09 24.17
CA GLU A 127 16.29 9.74 25.42
C GLU A 127 17.80 9.71 25.61
N SER A 128 18.45 8.56 25.38
CA SER A 128 19.89 8.37 25.56
C SER A 128 20.73 9.28 24.66
N ARG A 129 20.24 9.58 23.45
CA ARG A 129 20.89 10.48 22.48
C ARG A 129 20.31 11.89 22.48
N ARG A 130 19.30 12.15 23.32
CA ARG A 130 18.54 13.41 23.42
C ARG A 130 18.12 13.97 22.05
N ARG A 131 17.64 13.11 21.15
CA ARG A 131 17.29 13.50 19.77
C ARG A 131 15.98 12.86 19.31
N MET A 132 15.27 13.56 18.43
CA MET A 132 14.15 12.99 17.69
C MET A 132 14.69 12.15 16.52
N GLU A 133 14.17 10.94 16.36
CA GLU A 133 14.48 10.02 15.27
C GLU A 133 13.21 9.80 14.45
N LEU A 134 13.35 10.01 13.13
CA LEU A 134 12.34 9.69 12.13
C LEU A 134 12.85 8.51 11.33
N SER A 135 12.08 7.44 11.23
CA SER A 135 12.47 6.25 10.50
C SER A 135 11.39 5.79 9.53
N LEU A 136 11.85 5.16 8.45
CA LEU A 136 11.06 4.38 7.51
C LEU A 136 11.69 2.99 7.47
N GLU A 137 10.87 1.96 7.57
CA GLU A 137 11.33 0.58 7.55
C GLU A 137 10.64 -0.19 6.43
N PHE A 138 11.46 -0.79 5.56
CA PHE A 138 10.98 -1.59 4.43
C PHE A 138 11.72 -2.92 4.35
N ASN A 139 11.06 -3.94 3.81
CA ASN A 139 11.74 -5.16 3.41
C ASN A 139 12.60 -4.88 2.17
N ASP A 140 13.84 -5.37 2.16
CA ASP A 140 14.71 -5.28 0.99
C ASP A 140 14.15 -6.12 -0.17
N ASN A 141 13.95 -5.47 -1.33
CA ASN A 141 13.45 -6.06 -2.56
C ASN A 141 13.74 -5.14 -3.76
N GLU A 142 13.44 -5.62 -4.97
CA GLU A 142 13.68 -4.90 -6.23
C GLU A 142 13.05 -3.50 -6.30
N TYR A 143 11.93 -3.27 -5.59
CA TYR A 143 11.23 -1.99 -5.61
C TYR A 143 11.74 -1.02 -4.56
N THR A 144 12.07 -1.52 -3.37
CA THR A 144 12.61 -0.69 -2.28
C THR A 144 14.04 -0.25 -2.57
N SER A 145 14.84 -1.08 -3.25
CA SER A 145 16.21 -0.74 -3.65
C SER A 145 16.29 0.35 -4.73
N LYS A 146 15.21 0.58 -5.49
CA LYS A 146 15.11 1.65 -6.48
C LYS A 146 14.75 3.01 -5.88
N LEU A 147 14.18 3.05 -4.67
CA LEU A 147 13.73 4.30 -4.05
C LEU A 147 14.90 5.26 -3.82
N ASP A 148 14.74 6.48 -4.32
CA ASP A 148 15.70 7.56 -4.12
C ASP A 148 15.06 8.68 -3.28
N LEU A 149 15.61 8.87 -2.08
CA LEU A 149 15.19 9.85 -1.09
C LEU A 149 16.14 11.05 -1.00
N SER A 150 17.13 11.15 -1.89
CA SER A 150 18.19 12.17 -1.85
C SER A 150 17.66 13.61 -1.87
N GLU A 151 16.57 13.88 -2.59
CA GLU A 151 15.97 15.23 -2.68
C GLU A 151 15.13 15.63 -1.46
N VAL A 152 14.64 14.63 -0.70
CA VAL A 152 13.63 14.82 0.35
C VAL A 152 14.16 14.59 1.76
N MET A 153 15.20 13.77 1.92
CA MET A 153 15.79 13.43 3.21
C MET A 153 17.30 13.67 3.19
N PRO A 154 17.77 14.92 3.31
CA PRO A 154 19.20 15.20 3.33
C PRO A 154 19.90 14.44 4.46
N GLY A 155 20.93 13.65 4.13
CA GLY A 155 21.70 12.90 5.11
C GLY A 155 21.02 11.62 5.64
N TYR A 156 20.02 11.08 4.93
CA TYR A 156 19.49 9.76 5.27
C TYR A 156 20.58 8.69 5.19
N THR A 157 20.53 7.75 6.12
CA THR A 157 21.45 6.61 6.19
C THR A 157 20.64 5.34 6.02
N VAL A 158 21.08 4.48 5.12
CA VAL A 158 20.53 3.13 4.95
C VAL A 158 21.28 2.21 5.91
N TRP A 159 20.55 1.41 6.70
CA TRP A 159 21.09 0.48 7.68
C TRP A 159 20.74 -0.95 7.30
#